data_AF-A0A7Y3TMG1-F1
#
_entry.id   AF-A0A7Y3TMG1-F1
#
_cell.length_a   1.000
_cell.length_b   1.000
_cell.length_c   1.000
_cell.angle_alpha   90.00
_cell.angle_beta   90.00
_cell.angle_gamma   90.00
#
_symmetry.space_group_name_H-M   'P 1'
#
loop_
_entity.id
_entity.type
_entity.pdbx_description
1 polymer ?
#
loop_
_entity_poly.entity_id
_entity_poly.type
_entity_poly.pdbx_seq_one_letter_code
_entity_poly.pdbx_strand_id
1 'polypeptide(L)'
;MDLYEDYADEDFEALGVEIASLINNEGINTVVNQAIATAKEEGLEEAAFIVALVMVSADGEVPEEEQEYINQLSGALGLSLERSNEIIVELFGEEEEEEEA
;
A
#
# COMPACT_ATOMS: atom_id res chain seq x y z
N MET A 1 -11.11 7.48 8.92
CA MET A 1 -9.76 7.90 8.52
C MET A 1 -10.03 8.96 7.48
N ASP A 2 -10.11 10.21 7.93
CA ASP A 2 -10.90 11.25 7.25
C ASP A 2 -9.98 12.24 6.52
N LEU A 3 -8.77 11.78 6.19
CA LEU A 3 -7.65 12.62 5.74
C LEU A 3 -7.96 13.38 4.44
N TYR A 4 -8.83 12.80 3.61
CA TYR A 4 -9.22 13.35 2.32
C TYR A 4 -10.74 13.60 2.23
N GLU A 5 -11.46 13.59 3.36
CA GLU A 5 -12.92 13.75 3.35
C GLU A 5 -13.34 15.12 2.79
N ASP A 6 -12.50 16.15 2.99
CA ASP A 6 -12.72 17.51 2.49
C ASP A 6 -12.05 17.80 1.15
N TYR A 7 -11.33 16.84 0.55
CA TYR A 7 -10.65 17.06 -0.73
C TYR A 7 -11.66 17.15 -1.87
N ALA A 8 -11.60 18.24 -2.62
CA ALA A 8 -12.25 18.34 -3.92
C ALA A 8 -11.36 17.74 -5.02
N ASP A 9 -11.92 17.56 -6.23
CA ASP A 9 -11.16 17.06 -7.40
C ASP A 9 -9.90 17.91 -7.67
N GLU A 10 -10.01 19.23 -7.48
CA GLU A 10 -8.91 20.19 -7.66
C GLU A 10 -7.77 19.97 -6.67
N ASP A 11 -8.07 19.54 -5.43
CA ASP A 11 -7.07 19.26 -4.41
C ASP A 11 -6.30 17.97 -4.73
N PHE A 12 -6.98 16.95 -5.28
CA PHE A 12 -6.33 15.75 -5.77
C PHE A 12 -5.46 16.01 -7.00
N GLU A 13 -5.91 16.88 -7.92
CA GLU A 13 -5.08 17.29 -9.07
C GLU A 13 -3.81 18.01 -8.60
N ALA A 14 -3.93 18.95 -7.65
CA ALA A 14 -2.80 19.65 -7.07
C ALA A 14 -1.82 18.70 -6.38
N LEU A 15 -2.32 17.74 -5.60
CA LEU A 15 -1.52 16.72 -4.95
C LEU A 15 -0.76 15.85 -5.97
N GLY A 16 -1.42 15.45 -7.06
CA GLY A 16 -0.78 14.69 -8.14
C GLY A 16 0.35 15.47 -8.82
N VAL A 17 0.15 16.76 -9.06
CA VAL A 17 1.18 17.65 -9.62
C VAL A 17 2.37 17.79 -8.67
N GLU A 18 2.14 17.89 -7.36
CA GLU A 18 3.19 17.98 -6.36
C GLU A 18 4.04 16.69 -6.32
N ILE A 19 3.39 15.53 -6.28
CA ILE A 19 4.07 14.22 -6.33
C ILE A 19 4.89 14.09 -7.62
N ALA A 20 4.31 14.45 -8.77
CA ALA A 20 5.03 14.42 -10.04
C ALA A 20 6.23 15.37 -10.06
N SER A 21 6.13 16.54 -9.43
CA SER A 21 7.25 17.47 -9.27
C SER A 21 8.38 16.88 -8.43
N LEU A 22 8.04 16.27 -7.30
CA LEU A 22 9.01 15.59 -6.43
C LEU A 22 9.73 14.46 -7.19
N ILE A 23 8.99 13.62 -7.91
CA ILE A 23 9.55 12.53 -8.71
C ILE A 23 10.49 13.07 -9.79
N ASN A 24 10.12 14.16 -10.47
CA ASN A 24 10.97 14.78 -11.51
C ASN A 24 12.25 15.39 -10.94
N ASN A 25 12.20 15.93 -9.71
CA ASN A 25 13.34 16.62 -9.09
C ASN A 25 14.29 15.65 -8.38
N GLU A 26 13.76 14.65 -7.68
CA GLU A 26 14.53 13.78 -6.78
C GLU A 26 14.68 12.34 -7.30
N GLY A 27 13.86 11.96 -8.28
CA GLY A 27 13.78 10.59 -8.81
C GLY A 27 12.82 9.71 -8.01
N ILE A 28 12.11 8.82 -8.72
CA ILE A 28 11.06 7.96 -8.16
C ILE A 28 11.53 7.14 -6.95
N ASN A 29 12.73 6.55 -7.03
CA ASN A 29 13.26 5.72 -5.94
C ASN A 29 13.51 6.55 -4.66
N THR A 30 13.95 7.81 -4.81
CA THR A 30 14.17 8.70 -3.66
C THR A 30 12.84 9.01 -2.97
N VAL A 31 11.84 9.40 -3.75
CA VAL A 31 10.50 9.75 -3.24
C VAL A 31 9.84 8.55 -2.56
N VAL A 32 9.89 7.37 -3.17
CA VAL A 32 9.33 6.15 -2.59
C VAL A 32 10.05 5.76 -1.29
N ASN A 33 11.38 5.84 -1.25
CA ASN A 33 12.14 5.54 -0.03
C ASN A 33 11.82 6.52 1.10
N GLN A 34 11.64 7.81 0.79
CA GLN A 34 11.19 8.81 1.77
C GLN A 34 9.79 8.49 2.27
N ALA A 35 8.85 8.17 1.38
CA ALA A 35 7.48 7.79 1.76
C ALA A 35 7.46 6.56 2.67
N ILE A 36 8.27 5.53 2.37
CA ILE A 36 8.43 4.34 3.23
C ILE A 36 8.99 4.74 4.61
N ALA A 37 9.99 5.63 4.66
CA ALA A 37 10.56 6.08 5.92
C ALA A 37 9.53 6.83 6.77
N THR A 38 8.77 7.75 6.16
CA THR A 38 7.70 8.49 6.83
C THR A 38 6.58 7.57 7.31
N ALA A 39 6.15 6.61 6.47
CA ALA A 39 5.12 5.64 6.87
C ALA A 39 5.55 4.86 8.12
N LYS A 40 6.83 4.52 8.24
CA LYS A 40 7.37 3.85 9.43
C LYS A 40 7.47 4.75 10.64
N GLU A 41 7.85 6.02 10.45
CA GLU A 41 7.93 6.99 11.54
C GLU A 41 6.55 7.29 12.14
N GLU A 42 5.52 7.32 11.30
CA GLU A 42 4.15 7.63 11.70
C GLU A 42 3.30 6.41 12.10
N GLY A 43 3.86 5.19 12.03
CA GLY A 43 3.13 3.96 12.38
C GLY A 43 2.04 3.59 11.36
N LEU A 44 2.27 3.93 10.09
CA LEU A 44 1.37 3.70 8.95
C LEU A 44 1.82 2.53 8.07
N GLU A 45 2.73 1.67 8.54
CA GLU A 45 3.31 0.60 7.74
C GLU A 45 2.27 -0.37 7.21
N GLU A 46 1.36 -0.82 8.09
CA GLU A 46 0.29 -1.74 7.71
C GLU A 46 -0.72 -1.07 6.78
N ALA A 47 -1.07 0.19 7.04
CA ALA A 47 -1.99 0.94 6.17
C ALA A 47 -1.40 1.13 4.76
N ALA A 48 -0.12 1.48 4.65
CA ALA A 48 0.58 1.59 3.38
C ALA A 48 0.63 0.25 2.64
N PHE A 49 0.88 -0.84 3.37
CA PHE A 49 0.88 -2.20 2.80
C PHE A 49 -0.50 -2.63 2.31
N ILE A 50 -1.56 -2.39 3.09
CA ILE A 50 -2.95 -2.69 2.73
C ILE A 50 -3.36 -1.92 1.47
N VAL A 51 -3.05 -0.62 1.39
CA VAL A 51 -3.37 0.18 0.20
C VAL A 51 -2.66 -0.35 -1.04
N ALA A 52 -1.39 -0.74 -0.93
CA ALA A 52 -0.65 -1.33 -2.03
C ALA A 52 -1.25 -2.67 -2.49
N LEU A 53 -1.64 -3.53 -1.54
CA LEU A 53 -2.33 -4.80 -1.83
C LEU A 53 -3.66 -4.59 -2.56
N VAL A 54 -4.51 -3.69 -2.06
CA VAL A 54 -5.81 -3.38 -2.70
C VAL A 54 -5.62 -2.83 -4.11
N MET A 55 -4.60 -2.00 -4.32
CA MET A 55 -4.32 -1.43 -5.64
C MET A 55 -3.79 -2.51 -6.61
N VAL A 56 -2.82 -3.32 -6.19
CA VAL A 56 -2.28 -4.39 -7.03
C VAL A 56 -3.36 -5.41 -7.41
N SER A 57 -4.21 -5.81 -6.46
CA SER A 57 -5.27 -6.79 -6.71
C SER A 57 -6.51 -6.23 -7.40
N ALA A 58 -6.53 -4.95 -7.78
CA ALA A 58 -7.76 -4.26 -8.21
C ALA A 58 -8.37 -4.82 -9.50
N ASP A 59 -7.56 -5.39 -10.39
CA ASP A 59 -8.02 -6.01 -11.63
C ASP A 59 -8.38 -7.51 -11.48
N GLY A 60 -8.19 -8.07 -10.29
CA GLY A 60 -8.50 -9.46 -9.96
C GLY A 60 -7.38 -10.46 -10.30
N GLU A 61 -6.24 -10.02 -10.83
CA GLU A 61 -5.07 -10.83 -11.09
C GLU A 61 -3.85 -10.25 -10.34
N VAL A 62 -2.92 -11.11 -9.91
CA VAL A 62 -1.65 -10.67 -9.31
C VAL A 62 -0.52 -11.47 -9.96
N PRO A 63 0.09 -10.97 -11.05
CA PRO A 63 1.25 -11.60 -11.68
C PRO A 63 2.46 -11.69 -10.75
N GLU A 64 3.42 -12.55 -11.12
CA GLU A 64 4.63 -12.82 -10.33
C GLU A 64 5.45 -11.55 -10.03
N GLU A 65 5.55 -10.63 -11.00
CA GLU A 65 6.28 -9.36 -10.82
C GLU A 65 5.66 -8.47 -9.74
N GLU A 66 4.32 -8.43 -9.68
CA GLU A 66 3.60 -7.65 -8.66
C GLU A 66 3.64 -8.35 -7.30
N GLN A 67 3.58 -9.68 -7.28
CA GLN A 67 3.77 -10.45 -6.06
C GLN A 67 5.20 -10.26 -5.48
N GLU A 68 6.22 -10.22 -6.34
CA GLU A 68 7.58 -9.90 -5.92
C GLU A 68 7.67 -8.47 -5.36
N TYR A 69 7.05 -7.50 -6.02
CA TYR A 69 6.97 -6.11 -5.53
C TYR A 69 6.33 -6.02 -4.14
N ILE A 70 5.18 -6.68 -3.92
CA ILE A 70 4.50 -6.70 -2.63
C ILE A 70 5.39 -7.31 -1.53
N ASN A 71 6.09 -8.40 -1.83
CA ASN A 71 7.03 -9.02 -0.89
C ASN A 71 8.19 -8.08 -0.53
N GLN A 72 8.75 -7.38 -1.52
CA GLN A 72 9.82 -6.39 -1.30
C GLN A 72 9.30 -5.20 -0.47
N LEU A 73 8.10 -4.69 -0.76
CA LEU A 73 7.49 -3.58 -0.06
C LEU A 73 7.21 -3.91 1.42
N SER A 74 6.65 -5.09 1.70
CA SER A 74 6.48 -5.61 3.06
C SER A 74 7.79 -5.55 3.85
N GLY A 75 8.88 -6.05 3.26
CA GLY A 75 10.19 -6.04 3.88
C GLY A 75 10.74 -4.62 4.10
N ALA A 76 10.51 -3.71 3.16
CA ALA A 76 10.94 -2.31 3.27
C ALA A 76 10.21 -1.55 4.39
N LEU A 77 8.89 -1.79 4.51
CA LEU A 77 8.05 -1.30 5.59
C LEU A 77 8.44 -1.92 6.95
N GLY A 78 9.14 -3.05 6.95
CA GLY A 78 9.62 -3.71 8.17
C GLY A 78 8.59 -4.64 8.80
N LEU A 79 7.59 -5.05 8.02
CA LEU A 79 6.61 -6.05 8.44
C LEU A 79 7.25 -7.44 8.46
N SER A 80 6.89 -8.24 9.45
CA SER A 80 7.29 -9.65 9.48
C SER A 80 6.52 -10.42 8.42
N LEU A 81 7.11 -11.50 7.90
CA LEU A 81 6.43 -12.38 6.95
C LEU A 81 5.10 -12.91 7.51
N GLU A 82 5.08 -13.23 8.81
CA GLU A 82 3.87 -13.66 9.52
C GLU A 82 2.79 -12.58 9.48
N ARG A 83 3.13 -11.34 9.86
CA ARG A 83 2.16 -10.24 9.88
C ARG A 83 1.65 -9.89 8.47
N SER A 84 2.52 -9.90 7.48
CA SER A 84 2.13 -9.64 6.10
C SER A 84 1.19 -10.69 5.55
N ASN A 85 1.41 -11.97 5.89
CA ASN A 85 0.50 -13.05 5.52
C ASN A 85 -0.85 -12.94 6.25
N GLU A 86 -0.86 -12.60 7.53
CA GLU A 86 -2.11 -12.33 8.27
C GLU A 86 -2.93 -11.25 7.58
N ILE A 87 -2.33 -10.11 7.22
CA ILE A 87 -3.02 -9.01 6.52
C ILE A 87 -3.59 -9.48 5.18
N ILE A 88 -2.83 -10.27 4.41
CA ILE A 88 -3.31 -10.81 3.12
C ILE A 88 -4.52 -11.72 3.33
N VAL A 89 -4.49 -12.60 4.33
CA VAL A 89 -5.61 -13.49 4.66
C VAL A 89 -6.81 -12.70 5.18
N GLU A 90 -6.60 -11.68 6.01
CA GLU A 90 -7.68 -10.80 6.48
C GLU A 90 -8.38 -10.05 5.33
N LEU A 91 -7.64 -9.66 4.29
CA LEU A 91 -8.18 -8.91 3.15
C LEU A 91 -8.81 -9.79 2.07
N PHE A 92 -8.22 -10.96 1.79
CA PHE A 92 -8.55 -11.77 0.62
C PHE A 92 -8.80 -13.25 0.93
N GLY A 93 -8.70 -13.66 2.20
CA GLY A 93 -9.07 -15.01 2.61
C GLY A 93 -10.56 -15.24 2.41
N GLU A 94 -10.91 -16.46 2.02
CA GLU A 94 -12.30 -16.91 2.09
C GLU A 94 -12.63 -17.11 3.59
N GLU A 95 -13.74 -16.56 4.08
CA GLU A 95 -14.30 -17.04 5.34
C GLU A 95 -14.58 -18.54 5.14
N GLU A 96 -13.84 -19.42 5.82
CA GLU A 96 -14.27 -20.81 5.92
C GLU A 96 -15.63 -20.78 6.63
N GLU A 97 -16.73 -20.88 5.86
CA GLU A 97 -18.05 -21.16 6.42
C GLU A 97 -17.88 -22.42 7.27
N GLU A 98 -17.96 -22.28 8.60
CA GLU A 98 -18.04 -23.43 9.49
C GLU A 98 -19.24 -24.27 9.03
N GLU A 99 -18.98 -25.39 8.36
CA GLU A 99 -19.98 -26.40 8.05
C GLU A 99 -20.58 -26.85 9.39
N GLU A 100 -21.76 -26.31 9.74
CA GLU A 100 -22.54 -26.75 10.88
C GLU A 100 -22.88 -28.25 10.67
N ALA A 101 -22.16 -29.12 11.37
CA ALA A 101 -22.35 -30.57 11.39
C ALA A 101 -23.56 -31.02 12.22
#